data_AF-A0AAW6TVX1-F1
#
_entry.id   AF-A0AAW6TVX1-F1
#
_cell.length_a   1.000
_cell.length_b   1.000
_cell.length_c   1.000
_cell.angle_alpha   90.00
_cell.angle_beta   90.00
_cell.angle_gamma   90.00
#
_symmetry.space_group_name_H-M   'P 1'
#
loop_
_entity.id
_entity.type
_entity.pdbx_description
1 polymer ?
#
loop_
_entity_poly.entity_id
_entity_poly.type
_entity_poly.pdbx_seq_one_letter_code
_entity_poly.pdbx_strand_id
1 'polypeptide(L)'
;MMGCRQIAWLGLLAVTYCASCFGAEFFPTSARREGFLKALARQDANYDEAEKMLAGPFSSPGYHTTLDSGTVHRTRDSLVYAVALLDSGDPNRLERAERILDRVIDLQDQDPASRTYGIWSWFLEEPLSQMSPPDWNWADFCGTQLLQVAIDHMDRLPEELQVKVRQSILHAARSIRRRNVGPGYTNIAIMGTYVTLIAGERFDDRELLDYGKQRLQRFRDYTEEKGSFSEYNSPTYTVVAIHELTRILAHVKDGESKRLVEELNRFAWYHLARRFHVPTEQWAGPHSRSYATLLRPSTLAFIQRGTDGAVRFLSEAEAYESIDAHRIPIDCPEDLLPYFLSLTEPREEIEAFVMNPSGEHDLIGRTYLHPDFTLGSINCGDLWNQRRPLVAYWNTSAGPAAMRVRFLHDGYDYASASLFTIQDAADVLGAVVFATDRGDTHISLDRIANGTIQARDLRMRLQFEGAAHDLKLPDQVRIGDLITLESGRMQARFCVHAAQIDDLHVRMETGRDDDGVWVDVVLYNGVTREFDFNKIVAAGVVFTLSVTRSAAPMQVADPVVFKTMASTIIVEGEVIPPRDKWQWRRSGKTPLILTVPMTPLPTKRQTTATTAQIDVEDPWKSF
;
A
#
# COMPACT_ATOMS: atom_id res chain seq x y z
N MET A 1 -81.93 -10.47 -34.12
CA MET A 1 -82.61 -11.62 -33.48
C MET A 1 -81.54 -12.64 -33.11
N MET A 2 -81.42 -12.94 -31.79
CA MET A 2 -80.79 -14.12 -31.11
C MET A 2 -79.38 -14.57 -31.56
N GLY A 3 -78.36 -14.80 -30.73
CA GLY A 3 -78.22 -14.91 -29.27
C GLY A 3 -77.23 -16.04 -28.91
N CYS A 4 -76.27 -15.77 -28.00
CA CYS A 4 -75.68 -16.64 -26.94
C CYS A 4 -75.14 -18.06 -27.25
N ARG A 5 -74.24 -18.71 -26.50
CA ARG A 5 -73.15 -18.43 -25.53
C ARG A 5 -72.62 -19.82 -25.09
N GLN A 6 -71.31 -19.95 -24.90
CA GLN A 6 -70.61 -20.59 -23.74
C GLN A 6 -70.61 -22.12 -23.40
N ILE A 7 -69.37 -22.62 -23.13
CA ILE A 7 -68.85 -23.36 -21.92
C ILE A 7 -68.38 -24.85 -22.02
N ALA A 8 -67.04 -24.99 -21.83
CA ALA A 8 -66.22 -25.89 -20.97
C ALA A 8 -65.98 -27.41 -21.20
N TRP A 9 -64.69 -27.81 -21.17
CA TRP A 9 -63.96 -28.65 -20.17
C TRP A 9 -62.62 -29.16 -20.78
N LEU A 10 -61.41 -28.82 -20.28
CA LEU A 10 -60.61 -29.36 -19.12
C LEU A 10 -59.86 -30.69 -19.37
N GLY A 11 -58.52 -30.66 -19.27
CA GLY A 11 -57.62 -31.84 -19.21
C GLY A 11 -56.16 -31.55 -19.65
N LEU A 12 -55.34 -30.90 -18.82
CA LEU A 12 -54.20 -31.49 -18.06
C LEU A 12 -52.92 -31.81 -18.88
N LEU A 13 -51.90 -30.96 -18.76
CA LEU A 13 -50.49 -31.40 -18.76
C LEU A 13 -49.70 -30.45 -17.86
N ALA A 14 -49.37 -30.97 -16.68
CA ALA A 14 -48.56 -30.33 -15.66
C ALA A 14 -47.12 -30.19 -16.17
N VAL A 15 -46.67 -28.95 -16.37
CA VAL A 15 -45.26 -28.62 -16.42
C VAL A 15 -44.89 -28.18 -15.01
N THR A 16 -44.10 -29.02 -14.36
CA THR A 16 -43.33 -28.72 -13.15
C THR A 16 -42.63 -27.37 -13.31
N TYR A 17 -43.12 -26.38 -12.57
CA TYR A 17 -42.38 -25.17 -12.23
C TYR A 17 -41.20 -25.59 -11.34
N CYS A 18 -40.09 -25.99 -11.94
CA CYS A 18 -38.81 -25.87 -11.25
C CYS A 18 -38.56 -24.38 -11.11
N ALA A 19 -38.67 -23.87 -9.88
CA ALA A 19 -38.20 -22.56 -9.53
C ALA A 19 -36.70 -22.49 -9.87
N SER A 20 -36.39 -21.84 -10.98
CA SER A 20 -35.07 -21.32 -11.25
C SER A 20 -34.78 -20.24 -10.21
N CYS A 21 -34.23 -20.66 -9.06
CA CYS A 21 -33.50 -19.78 -8.17
C CYS A 21 -32.25 -19.33 -8.94
N PHE A 22 -32.38 -18.23 -9.68
CA PHE A 22 -31.26 -17.56 -10.32
C PHE A 22 -30.36 -17.02 -9.20
N GLY A 23 -29.39 -17.82 -8.76
CA GLY A 23 -28.19 -17.25 -8.14
C GLY A 23 -27.61 -16.23 -9.11
N ALA A 24 -27.08 -15.10 -8.61
CA ALA A 24 -26.40 -14.13 -9.46
C ALA A 24 -25.38 -14.87 -10.32
N GLU A 25 -25.45 -14.70 -11.64
CA GLU A 25 -24.49 -15.32 -12.56
C GLU A 25 -23.15 -14.57 -12.37
N PHE A 26 -22.39 -15.00 -11.37
CA PHE A 26 -21.12 -14.40 -10.95
C PHE A 26 -20.04 -14.46 -12.04
N PHE A 27 -20.20 -15.30 -13.05
CA PHE A 27 -19.18 -15.59 -14.06
C PHE A 27 -19.69 -15.30 -15.47
N PRO A 28 -19.42 -14.10 -16.01
CA PRO A 28 -19.84 -13.73 -17.37
C PRO A 28 -19.18 -14.56 -18.48
N THR A 29 -18.03 -15.19 -18.22
CA THR A 29 -17.29 -15.99 -19.21
C THR A 29 -16.81 -17.31 -18.60
N SER A 30 -16.62 -18.33 -19.46
CA SER A 30 -16.08 -19.63 -19.04
C SER A 30 -14.64 -19.51 -18.52
N ALA A 31 -13.82 -18.61 -19.08
CA ALA A 31 -12.45 -18.37 -18.64
C ALA A 31 -12.38 -17.81 -17.21
N ARG A 32 -13.27 -16.86 -16.87
CA ARG A 32 -13.39 -16.33 -15.49
C ARG A 32 -13.81 -17.43 -14.52
N ARG A 33 -14.78 -18.26 -14.92
CA ARG A 33 -15.21 -19.42 -14.12
C ARG A 33 -14.08 -20.43 -13.92
N GLU A 34 -13.28 -20.70 -14.94
CA GLU A 34 -12.12 -21.60 -14.87
C GLU A 34 -11.06 -21.06 -13.90
N GLY A 35 -10.69 -19.78 -14.01
CA GLY A 35 -9.76 -19.12 -13.09
C GLY A 35 -10.22 -19.20 -11.64
N PHE A 36 -11.50 -18.93 -11.39
CA PHE A 36 -12.13 -19.07 -10.08
C PHE A 36 -12.08 -20.52 -9.56
N LEU A 37 -12.51 -21.50 -10.36
CA LEU A 37 -12.52 -22.90 -9.95
C LEU A 37 -11.12 -23.44 -9.67
N LYS A 38 -10.12 -22.99 -10.43
CA LYS A 38 -8.70 -23.32 -10.21
C LYS A 38 -8.19 -22.73 -8.88
N ALA A 39 -8.52 -21.48 -8.59
CA ALA A 39 -8.17 -20.85 -7.32
C ALA A 39 -8.89 -21.52 -6.13
N LEU A 40 -10.16 -21.86 -6.30
CA LEU A 40 -10.99 -22.52 -5.29
C LEU A 40 -10.50 -23.94 -4.98
N ALA A 41 -10.08 -24.71 -5.99
CA ALA A 41 -9.50 -26.05 -5.80
C ALA A 41 -8.24 -26.05 -4.93
N ARG A 42 -7.45 -24.96 -4.94
CA ARG A 42 -6.30 -24.83 -4.02
C ARG A 42 -6.73 -24.65 -2.58
N GLN A 43 -7.84 -23.94 -2.34
CA GLN A 43 -8.39 -23.81 -1.00
C GLN A 43 -9.05 -25.11 -0.54
N ASP A 44 -9.71 -25.84 -1.44
CA ASP A 44 -10.26 -27.16 -1.16
C ASP A 44 -9.20 -28.13 -0.61
N ALA A 45 -7.96 -28.05 -1.12
CA ALA A 45 -6.84 -28.89 -0.66
C ALA A 45 -6.37 -28.57 0.77
N ASN A 46 -6.68 -27.37 1.27
CA ASN A 46 -6.31 -26.90 2.61
C ASN A 46 -7.47 -26.99 3.62
N TYR A 47 -8.65 -27.45 3.19
CA TYR A 47 -9.80 -27.60 4.08
C TYR A 47 -9.61 -28.80 5.01
N ASP A 48 -9.59 -28.53 6.31
CA ASP A 48 -9.61 -29.57 7.34
C ASP A 48 -11.07 -29.91 7.68
N GLU A 49 -11.45 -31.16 7.36
CA GLU A 49 -12.78 -31.70 7.61
C GLU A 49 -13.11 -31.81 9.11
N ALA A 50 -12.11 -32.04 9.96
CA ALA A 50 -12.29 -32.18 11.41
C ALA A 50 -12.58 -30.83 12.06
N GLU A 51 -11.77 -29.81 11.72
CA GLU A 51 -11.92 -28.47 12.29
C GLU A 51 -12.88 -27.57 11.52
N LYS A 52 -13.31 -27.98 10.32
CA LYS A 52 -14.22 -27.25 9.42
C LYS A 52 -13.68 -25.86 9.06
N MET A 53 -12.38 -25.76 8.85
CA MET A 53 -11.67 -24.51 8.58
C MET A 53 -10.51 -24.75 7.61
N LEU A 54 -9.98 -23.68 7.02
CA LEU A 54 -8.74 -23.76 6.26
C LEU A 54 -7.52 -23.87 7.19
N ALA A 55 -6.75 -24.93 7.00
CA ALA A 55 -5.49 -25.18 7.68
C ALA A 55 -4.30 -24.71 6.83
N GLY A 56 -3.23 -24.31 7.48
CA GLY A 56 -1.96 -24.04 6.80
C GLY A 56 -0.80 -23.84 7.76
N PRO A 57 0.44 -23.77 7.25
CA PRO A 57 1.58 -23.45 8.08
C PRO A 57 1.42 -22.07 8.71
N PHE A 58 1.87 -21.93 9.95
CA PHE A 58 1.90 -20.66 10.67
C PHE A 58 2.69 -19.60 9.89
N SER A 59 2.14 -18.39 9.84
CA SER A 59 2.80 -17.22 9.29
C SER A 59 2.15 -15.99 9.88
N SER A 60 2.97 -15.05 10.34
CA SER A 60 2.57 -13.82 11.01
C SER A 60 3.54 -12.69 10.66
N PRO A 61 3.10 -11.42 10.62
CA PRO A 61 3.98 -10.27 10.52
C PRO A 61 4.79 -10.00 11.81
N GLY A 62 4.69 -10.86 12.83
CA GLY A 62 5.47 -10.79 14.07
C GLY A 62 4.80 -10.01 15.21
N TYR A 63 3.51 -9.72 15.09
CA TYR A 63 2.73 -9.03 16.11
C TYR A 63 1.31 -9.64 16.21
N HIS A 64 0.57 -9.28 17.25
CA HIS A 64 -0.78 -9.76 17.58
C HIS A 64 -0.90 -11.23 17.96
N THR A 65 0.11 -12.07 17.78
CA THR A 65 0.07 -13.51 18.11
C THR A 65 1.27 -13.89 18.98
N THR A 66 1.06 -14.88 19.84
CA THR A 66 2.06 -15.52 20.69
C THR A 66 2.56 -16.85 20.10
N LEU A 67 1.92 -17.34 19.04
CA LEU A 67 2.39 -18.50 18.29
C LEU A 67 3.67 -18.15 17.51
N ASP A 68 4.56 -19.13 17.37
CA ASP A 68 5.83 -19.01 16.65
C ASP A 68 5.96 -19.99 15.47
N SER A 69 5.14 -21.04 15.43
CA SER A 69 5.27 -22.15 14.49
C SER A 69 4.01 -23.04 14.51
N GLY A 70 4.01 -24.09 13.67
CA GLY A 70 2.96 -25.12 13.64
C GLY A 70 1.96 -24.97 12.50
N THR A 71 0.92 -25.81 12.53
CA THR A 71 -0.24 -25.72 11.64
C THR A 71 -1.33 -24.93 12.35
N VAL A 72 -1.95 -24.00 11.64
CA VAL A 72 -3.00 -23.12 12.18
C VAL A 72 -4.23 -23.08 11.30
N HIS A 73 -5.41 -22.89 11.91
CA HIS A 73 -6.68 -22.71 11.21
C HIS A 73 -7.11 -21.24 11.21
N ARG A 74 -7.17 -20.64 10.02
CA ARG A 74 -7.30 -19.18 9.87
C ARG A 74 -8.76 -18.75 9.79
N THR A 75 -9.22 -17.92 10.73
CA THR A 75 -10.63 -17.49 10.83
C THR A 75 -11.08 -16.69 9.61
N ARG A 76 -10.36 -15.60 9.29
CA ARG A 76 -10.64 -14.74 8.14
C ARG A 76 -10.63 -15.53 6.82
N ASP A 77 -9.58 -16.30 6.57
CA ASP A 77 -9.41 -16.99 5.29
C ASP A 77 -10.48 -18.08 5.10
N SER A 78 -10.89 -18.74 6.19
CA SER A 78 -12.02 -19.67 6.17
C SER A 78 -13.33 -18.99 5.77
N LEU A 79 -13.59 -17.76 6.23
CA LEU A 79 -14.78 -17.00 5.80
C LEU A 79 -14.71 -16.58 4.32
N VAL A 80 -13.53 -16.16 3.84
CA VAL A 80 -13.34 -15.87 2.40
C VAL A 80 -13.63 -17.12 1.57
N TYR A 81 -13.13 -18.27 2.01
CA TYR A 81 -13.39 -19.56 1.36
C TYR A 81 -14.86 -19.97 1.43
N ALA A 82 -15.55 -19.75 2.54
CA ALA A 82 -16.99 -20.02 2.65
C ALA A 82 -17.81 -19.20 1.64
N VAL A 83 -17.49 -17.91 1.45
CA VAL A 83 -18.11 -17.07 0.41
C VAL A 83 -17.85 -17.67 -0.98
N ALA A 84 -16.61 -18.06 -1.28
CA ALA A 84 -16.27 -18.67 -2.56
C ALA A 84 -16.99 -20.01 -2.80
N LEU A 85 -17.16 -20.85 -1.77
CA LEU A 85 -17.94 -22.08 -1.88
C LEU A 85 -19.40 -21.78 -2.25
N LEU A 86 -20.01 -20.76 -1.65
CA LEU A 86 -21.37 -20.33 -1.98
C LEU A 86 -21.48 -19.82 -3.42
N ASP A 87 -20.49 -19.05 -3.88
CA ASP A 87 -20.42 -18.49 -5.25
C ASP A 87 -20.32 -19.57 -6.33
N SER A 88 -19.77 -20.74 -5.99
CA SER A 88 -19.62 -21.83 -6.95
C SER A 88 -20.95 -22.41 -7.45
N GLY A 89 -22.03 -22.23 -6.70
CA GLY A 89 -23.35 -22.79 -7.00
C GLY A 89 -23.47 -24.31 -6.87
N ASP A 90 -22.41 -25.00 -6.43
CA ASP A 90 -22.42 -26.46 -6.22
C ASP A 90 -23.13 -26.83 -4.90
N PRO A 91 -24.18 -27.66 -4.92
CA PRO A 91 -24.86 -28.11 -3.71
C PRO A 91 -23.96 -28.77 -2.67
N ASN A 92 -22.92 -29.51 -3.08
CA ASN A 92 -21.99 -30.14 -2.14
C ASN A 92 -21.09 -29.11 -1.42
N ARG A 93 -20.88 -27.95 -2.06
CA ARG A 93 -20.10 -26.85 -1.50
C ARG A 93 -20.93 -25.96 -0.58
N LEU A 94 -22.25 -25.91 -0.77
CA LEU A 94 -23.17 -25.23 0.14
C LEU A 94 -23.08 -25.80 1.57
N GLU A 95 -23.21 -27.11 1.74
CA GLU A 95 -23.12 -27.76 3.06
C GLU A 95 -21.76 -27.48 3.74
N ARG A 96 -20.67 -27.49 2.97
CA ARG A 96 -19.34 -27.15 3.50
C ARG A 96 -19.27 -25.68 3.93
N ALA A 97 -19.81 -24.76 3.15
CA ALA A 97 -19.85 -23.34 3.50
C ALA A 97 -20.65 -23.11 4.79
N GLU A 98 -21.81 -23.75 4.93
CA GLU A 98 -22.64 -23.69 6.15
C GLU A 98 -21.86 -24.13 7.38
N ARG A 99 -21.13 -25.26 7.29
CA ARG A 99 -20.29 -25.78 8.37
C ARG A 99 -19.15 -24.85 8.75
N ILE A 100 -18.52 -24.19 7.78
CA ILE A 100 -17.46 -23.20 8.04
C ILE A 100 -18.06 -21.96 8.72
N LEU A 101 -19.18 -21.45 8.20
CA LEU A 101 -19.85 -20.28 8.77
C LEU A 101 -20.25 -20.52 10.23
N ASP A 102 -20.90 -21.64 10.50
CA ASP A 102 -21.29 -22.04 11.85
C ASP A 102 -20.06 -22.13 12.78
N ARG A 103 -19.01 -22.83 12.34
CA ARG A 103 -17.77 -23.00 13.09
C ARG A 103 -17.09 -21.67 13.41
N VAL A 104 -16.90 -20.81 12.41
CA VAL A 104 -16.15 -19.57 12.61
C VAL A 104 -16.97 -18.55 13.39
N ILE A 105 -18.29 -18.48 13.21
CA ILE A 105 -19.15 -17.58 14.00
C ILE A 105 -19.12 -17.95 15.49
N ASP A 106 -19.08 -19.24 15.82
CA ASP A 106 -19.00 -19.70 17.22
C ASP A 106 -17.67 -19.33 17.91
N LEU A 107 -16.63 -18.96 17.15
CA LEU A 107 -15.36 -18.45 17.69
C LEU A 107 -15.39 -16.94 17.98
N GLN A 108 -16.45 -16.23 17.59
CA GLN A 108 -16.57 -14.79 17.85
C GLN A 108 -16.82 -14.55 19.34
N ASP A 109 -16.16 -13.55 19.90
CA ASP A 109 -16.55 -13.03 21.20
C ASP A 109 -17.86 -12.22 21.08
N GLN A 110 -18.97 -12.78 21.52
CA GLN A 110 -20.29 -12.14 21.41
C GLN A 110 -20.76 -11.47 22.71
N ASP A 111 -19.95 -11.47 23.77
CA ASP A 111 -20.30 -10.85 25.06
C ASP A 111 -20.10 -9.32 25.01
N PRO A 112 -21.16 -8.50 25.06
CA PRO A 112 -21.04 -7.04 25.01
C PRO A 112 -20.21 -6.44 26.15
N ALA A 113 -20.07 -7.14 27.28
CA ALA A 113 -19.25 -6.72 28.41
C ALA A 113 -17.76 -7.00 28.19
N SER A 114 -17.41 -7.90 27.28
CA SER A 114 -16.02 -8.28 27.03
C SER A 114 -15.22 -7.13 26.40
N ARG A 115 -13.91 -7.10 26.67
CA ARG A 115 -12.97 -6.15 26.04
C ARG A 115 -12.78 -6.44 24.55
N THR A 116 -12.88 -7.71 24.16
CA THR A 116 -12.71 -8.20 22.78
C THR A 116 -14.03 -8.40 22.04
N TYR A 117 -15.14 -7.86 22.59
CA TYR A 117 -16.46 -7.95 21.99
C TYR A 117 -16.48 -7.71 20.48
N GLY A 118 -17.10 -8.64 19.77
CA GLY A 118 -17.38 -8.66 18.34
C GLY A 118 -16.22 -9.07 17.44
N ILE A 119 -15.08 -9.51 17.99
CA ILE A 119 -13.90 -9.92 17.23
C ILE A 119 -13.62 -11.42 17.35
N TRP A 120 -12.67 -11.90 16.55
CA TRP A 120 -12.16 -13.28 16.57
C TRP A 120 -10.65 -13.24 16.78
N SER A 121 -10.08 -14.36 17.23
CA SER A 121 -8.65 -14.59 17.07
C SER A 121 -8.26 -14.82 15.61
N TRP A 122 -6.97 -14.67 15.30
CA TRP A 122 -6.44 -15.00 13.97
C TRP A 122 -6.56 -16.50 13.67
N PHE A 123 -6.29 -17.31 14.69
CA PHE A 123 -6.16 -18.75 14.59
C PHE A 123 -7.07 -19.45 15.60
N LEU A 124 -7.58 -20.63 15.25
CA LEU A 124 -8.32 -21.49 16.17
C LEU A 124 -7.46 -21.90 17.37
N GLU A 125 -6.17 -22.17 17.12
CA GLU A 125 -5.18 -22.65 18.08
C GLU A 125 -4.83 -21.61 19.15
N GLU A 126 -5.12 -20.34 18.89
CA GLU A 126 -4.83 -19.23 19.79
C GLU A 126 -6.13 -18.51 20.12
N PRO A 127 -6.82 -18.85 21.23
CA PRO A 127 -8.00 -18.12 21.65
C PRO A 127 -7.66 -16.67 22.01
N LEU A 128 -8.64 -15.77 21.93
CA LEU A 128 -8.48 -14.32 22.17
C LEU A 128 -7.80 -13.96 23.50
N SER A 129 -7.96 -14.79 24.54
CA SER A 129 -7.33 -14.57 25.84
C SER A 129 -5.82 -14.80 25.85
N GLN A 130 -5.28 -15.50 24.85
CA GLN A 130 -3.85 -15.80 24.70
C GLN A 130 -3.18 -14.85 23.68
N MET A 131 -3.97 -14.33 22.74
CA MET A 131 -3.54 -13.40 21.72
C MET A 131 -3.04 -12.06 22.33
N SER A 132 -1.90 -11.54 21.85
CA SER A 132 -1.22 -10.40 22.50
C SER A 132 -0.63 -9.37 21.52
N PRO A 133 -1.16 -8.13 21.48
CA PRO A 133 -2.53 -7.81 21.86
C PRO A 133 -3.53 -8.42 20.85
N PRO A 134 -4.80 -8.64 21.22
CA PRO A 134 -5.83 -8.98 20.24
C PRO A 134 -5.89 -7.95 19.10
N ASP A 135 -6.28 -8.39 17.90
CA ASP A 135 -6.42 -7.51 16.75
C ASP A 135 -7.89 -7.15 16.51
N TRP A 136 -8.28 -5.93 16.88
CA TRP A 136 -9.65 -5.48 16.64
C TRP A 136 -9.97 -5.20 15.17
N ASN A 137 -8.99 -5.21 14.24
CA ASN A 137 -9.26 -5.11 12.81
C ASN A 137 -10.02 -6.35 12.30
N TRP A 138 -10.00 -7.46 13.06
CA TRP A 138 -10.70 -8.68 12.66
C TRP A 138 -12.22 -8.51 12.55
N ALA A 139 -12.80 -7.54 13.26
CA ALA A 139 -14.21 -7.18 13.06
C ALA A 139 -14.47 -6.66 11.64
N ASP A 140 -13.59 -5.81 11.12
CA ASP A 140 -13.67 -5.27 9.76
C ASP A 140 -13.48 -6.39 8.71
N PHE A 141 -12.45 -7.22 8.89
CA PHE A 141 -12.13 -8.30 7.94
C PHE A 141 -13.21 -9.38 7.87
N CYS A 142 -13.61 -9.94 9.01
CA CYS A 142 -14.62 -11.00 9.06
C CYS A 142 -16.02 -10.45 8.76
N GLY A 143 -16.37 -9.27 9.28
CA GLY A 143 -17.64 -8.61 9.00
C GLY A 143 -17.88 -8.35 7.51
N THR A 144 -16.81 -8.01 6.78
CA THR A 144 -16.87 -7.83 5.31
C THR A 144 -17.24 -9.13 4.58
N GLN A 145 -16.74 -10.28 5.03
CA GLN A 145 -17.09 -11.57 4.42
C GLN A 145 -18.51 -12.01 4.79
N LEU A 146 -18.90 -11.87 6.06
CA LEU A 146 -20.24 -12.23 6.50
C LEU A 146 -21.33 -11.37 5.83
N LEU A 147 -21.08 -10.09 5.57
CA LEU A 147 -22.00 -9.25 4.81
C LEU A 147 -22.21 -9.73 3.37
N GLN A 148 -21.16 -10.22 2.71
CA GLN A 148 -21.30 -10.81 1.38
C GLN A 148 -22.20 -12.05 1.40
N VAL A 149 -22.09 -12.88 2.43
CA VAL A 149 -23.03 -13.99 2.66
C VAL A 149 -24.46 -13.45 2.85
N ALA A 150 -24.64 -12.43 3.69
CA ALA A 150 -25.95 -11.86 4.02
C ALA A 150 -26.66 -11.18 2.82
N ILE A 151 -25.88 -10.68 1.86
CA ILE A 151 -26.38 -9.97 0.68
C ILE A 151 -26.76 -10.96 -0.42
N ASP A 152 -25.88 -11.89 -0.77
CA ASP A 152 -26.04 -12.71 -1.98
C ASP A 152 -26.50 -14.15 -1.74
N HIS A 153 -26.40 -14.64 -0.51
CA HIS A 153 -26.58 -16.08 -0.22
C HIS A 153 -27.45 -16.40 0.99
N MET A 154 -27.92 -15.40 1.74
CA MET A 154 -28.60 -15.60 3.02
C MET A 154 -29.85 -16.47 2.90
N ASP A 155 -30.61 -16.30 1.83
CA ASP A 155 -31.83 -17.03 1.51
C ASP A 155 -31.60 -18.53 1.24
N ARG A 156 -30.36 -18.90 0.90
CA ARG A 156 -29.96 -20.30 0.67
C ARG A 156 -29.58 -21.02 1.96
N LEU A 157 -29.36 -20.30 3.06
CA LEU A 157 -28.92 -20.89 4.33
C LEU A 157 -30.11 -21.36 5.19
N PRO A 158 -29.93 -22.35 6.07
CA PRO A 158 -30.92 -22.70 7.08
C PRO A 158 -31.27 -21.52 7.99
N GLU A 159 -32.53 -21.41 8.42
CA GLU A 159 -33.02 -20.26 9.21
C GLU A 159 -32.18 -19.97 10.46
N GLU A 160 -31.73 -21.02 11.16
CA GLU A 160 -30.87 -20.88 12.34
C GLU A 160 -29.53 -20.21 12.00
N LEU A 161 -28.92 -20.62 10.88
CA LEU A 161 -27.66 -20.04 10.42
C LEU A 161 -27.85 -18.61 9.91
N GLN A 162 -28.99 -18.28 9.29
CA GLN A 162 -29.32 -16.90 8.91
C GLN A 162 -29.34 -15.98 10.15
N VAL A 163 -29.93 -16.45 11.26
CA VAL A 163 -29.93 -15.69 12.52
C VAL A 163 -28.51 -15.53 13.05
N LYS A 164 -27.70 -16.60 13.07
CA LYS A 164 -26.29 -16.54 13.49
C LYS A 164 -25.48 -15.54 12.66
N VAL A 165 -25.55 -15.61 11.32
CA VAL A 165 -24.85 -14.69 10.41
C VAL A 165 -25.27 -13.24 10.69
N ARG A 166 -26.57 -12.97 10.80
CA ARG A 166 -27.09 -11.63 11.13
C ARG A 166 -26.52 -11.11 12.45
N GLN A 167 -26.59 -11.90 13.53
CA GLN A 167 -26.08 -11.44 14.83
C GLN A 167 -24.57 -11.22 14.80
N SER A 168 -23.81 -12.11 14.17
CA SER A 168 -22.36 -12.00 14.08
C SER A 168 -21.91 -10.72 13.37
N ILE A 169 -22.61 -10.33 12.30
CA ILE A 169 -22.38 -9.04 11.61
C ILE A 169 -22.68 -7.86 12.53
N LEU A 170 -23.79 -7.89 13.29
CA LEU A 170 -24.14 -6.81 14.22
C LEU A 170 -23.12 -6.69 15.36
N HIS A 171 -22.59 -7.82 15.86
CA HIS A 171 -21.51 -7.81 16.85
C HIS A 171 -20.23 -7.17 16.28
N ALA A 172 -19.83 -7.55 15.06
CA ALA A 172 -18.67 -6.96 14.38
C ALA A 172 -18.86 -5.46 14.14
N ALA A 173 -20.00 -5.03 13.60
CA ALA A 173 -20.33 -3.62 13.35
C ALA A 173 -20.30 -2.78 14.65
N ARG A 174 -20.83 -3.31 15.76
CA ARG A 174 -20.78 -2.64 17.06
C ARG A 174 -19.36 -2.61 17.66
N SER A 175 -18.54 -3.61 17.39
CA SER A 175 -17.11 -3.60 17.75
C SER A 175 -16.36 -2.49 17.03
N ILE A 176 -16.58 -2.36 15.72
CA ILE A 176 -16.01 -1.29 14.88
C ILE A 176 -16.43 0.07 15.41
N ARG A 177 -17.72 0.24 15.74
CA ARG A 177 -18.24 1.46 16.36
C ARG A 177 -17.58 1.75 17.71
N ARG A 178 -17.44 0.75 18.58
CA ARG A 178 -16.82 0.90 19.91
C ARG A 178 -15.34 1.30 19.82
N ARG A 179 -14.60 0.71 18.89
CA ARG A 179 -13.19 1.02 18.66
C ARG A 179 -13.00 2.40 18.02
N ASN A 180 -13.88 2.76 17.10
CA ASN A 180 -13.93 4.05 16.43
C ASN A 180 -12.57 4.52 15.85
N VAL A 181 -11.91 3.65 15.08
CA VAL A 181 -10.62 3.97 14.42
C VAL A 181 -10.76 5.22 13.56
N GLY A 182 -9.78 6.12 13.63
CA GLY A 182 -9.73 7.37 12.87
C GLY A 182 -9.47 7.20 11.37
N PRO A 183 -9.72 8.24 10.57
CA PRO A 183 -9.68 8.18 9.10
C PRO A 183 -8.28 8.00 8.49
N GLY A 184 -7.21 8.32 9.23
CA GLY A 184 -5.83 8.15 8.76
C GLY A 184 -5.36 6.70 8.64
N TYR A 185 -6.11 5.73 9.18
CA TYR A 185 -5.87 4.31 8.94
C TYR A 185 -6.72 3.86 7.74
N THR A 186 -6.28 4.25 6.54
CA THR A 186 -7.08 4.26 5.30
C THR A 186 -7.89 2.98 5.07
N ASN A 187 -7.26 1.81 5.06
CA ASN A 187 -7.98 0.55 4.79
C ASN A 187 -9.05 0.23 5.85
N ILE A 188 -8.75 0.40 7.15
CA ILE A 188 -9.69 0.13 8.24
C ILE A 188 -10.79 1.21 8.32
N ALA A 189 -10.48 2.44 7.90
CA ALA A 189 -11.49 3.49 7.77
C ALA A 189 -12.57 3.11 6.74
N ILE A 190 -12.16 2.64 5.56
CA ILE A 190 -13.05 2.25 4.47
C ILE A 190 -13.79 0.94 4.80
N MET A 191 -13.07 -0.12 5.20
CA MET A 191 -13.69 -1.41 5.53
C MET A 191 -14.69 -1.29 6.69
N GLY A 192 -14.34 -0.56 7.75
CA GLY A 192 -15.27 -0.33 8.84
C GLY A 192 -16.51 0.49 8.44
N THR A 193 -16.35 1.39 7.46
CA THR A 193 -17.48 2.09 6.85
C THR A 193 -18.37 1.12 6.10
N TYR A 194 -17.82 0.22 5.27
CA TYR A 194 -18.59 -0.82 4.59
C TYR A 194 -19.40 -1.66 5.59
N VAL A 195 -18.74 -2.19 6.62
CA VAL A 195 -19.42 -3.07 7.58
C VAL A 195 -20.55 -2.36 8.31
N THR A 196 -20.31 -1.15 8.81
CA THR A 196 -21.31 -0.43 9.62
C THR A 196 -22.44 0.15 8.78
N LEU A 197 -22.13 0.78 7.64
CA LEU A 197 -23.12 1.39 6.75
C LEU A 197 -24.06 0.32 6.16
N ILE A 198 -23.48 -0.72 5.57
CA ILE A 198 -24.27 -1.74 4.87
C ILE A 198 -25.02 -2.64 5.84
N ALA A 199 -24.46 -2.97 7.01
CA ALA A 199 -25.22 -3.67 8.05
C ALA A 199 -26.40 -2.83 8.56
N GLY A 200 -26.20 -1.51 8.73
CA GLY A 200 -27.25 -0.58 9.11
C GLY A 200 -28.41 -0.56 8.13
N GLU A 201 -28.14 -0.46 6.82
CA GLU A 201 -29.16 -0.52 5.77
C GLU A 201 -29.83 -1.90 5.67
N ARG A 202 -29.04 -2.98 5.73
CA ARG A 202 -29.53 -4.34 5.47
C ARG A 202 -30.45 -4.86 6.58
N PHE A 203 -30.17 -4.48 7.83
CA PHE A 203 -30.86 -4.99 9.01
C PHE A 203 -31.71 -3.94 9.74
N ASP A 204 -31.95 -2.79 9.08
CA ASP A 204 -32.74 -1.67 9.61
C ASP A 204 -32.23 -1.14 10.98
N ASP A 205 -30.91 -1.21 11.22
CA ASP A 205 -30.27 -0.69 12.43
C ASP A 205 -29.86 0.78 12.22
N ARG A 206 -30.75 1.71 12.62
CA ARG A 206 -30.56 3.15 12.42
C ARG A 206 -29.31 3.69 13.09
N GLU A 207 -28.93 3.17 14.26
CA GLU A 207 -27.76 3.67 14.99
C GLU A 207 -26.47 3.31 14.26
N LEU A 208 -26.38 2.09 13.70
CA LEU A 208 -25.26 1.68 12.86
C LEU A 208 -25.23 2.43 11.52
N LEU A 209 -26.40 2.66 10.90
CA LEU A 209 -26.50 3.44 9.67
C LEU A 209 -25.98 4.86 9.88
N ASP A 210 -26.47 5.57 10.90
CA ASP A 210 -26.04 6.94 11.21
C ASP A 210 -24.53 6.99 11.51
N TYR A 211 -24.02 6.01 12.26
CA TYR A 211 -22.58 5.90 12.52
C TYR A 211 -21.77 5.69 11.24
N GLY A 212 -22.21 4.79 10.36
CA GLY A 212 -21.57 4.49 9.07
C GLY A 212 -21.52 5.72 8.18
N LYS A 213 -22.63 6.47 8.07
CA LYS A 213 -22.71 7.73 7.33
C LYS A 213 -21.73 8.78 7.87
N GLN A 214 -21.69 8.96 9.19
CA GLN A 214 -20.75 9.89 9.82
C GLN A 214 -19.29 9.46 9.63
N ARG A 215 -19.00 8.15 9.67
CA ARG A 215 -17.66 7.61 9.43
C ARG A 215 -17.21 7.88 7.99
N LEU A 216 -18.08 7.67 7.01
CA LEU A 216 -17.83 7.99 5.60
C LEU A 216 -17.54 9.48 5.40
N GLN A 217 -18.37 10.35 5.96
CA GLN A 217 -18.18 11.81 5.88
C GLN A 217 -16.83 12.22 6.50
N ARG A 218 -16.51 11.74 7.72
CA ARG A 218 -15.22 12.03 8.37
C ARG A 218 -14.03 11.54 7.54
N PHE A 219 -14.14 10.40 6.88
CA PHE A 219 -13.08 9.91 5.99
C PHE A 219 -12.92 10.81 4.77
N ARG A 220 -14.03 11.30 4.19
CA ARG A 220 -13.98 12.23 3.07
C ARG A 220 -13.37 13.58 3.46
N ASP A 221 -13.83 14.16 4.56
CA ASP A 221 -13.35 15.44 5.07
C ASP A 221 -11.86 15.37 5.39
N TYR A 222 -11.43 14.27 6.02
CA TYR A 222 -10.01 14.05 6.33
C TYR A 222 -9.15 13.91 5.07
N THR A 223 -9.65 13.19 4.06
CA THR A 223 -8.94 13.04 2.78
C THR A 223 -8.78 14.40 2.09
N GLU A 224 -9.81 15.23 2.13
CA GLU A 224 -9.78 16.59 1.58
C GLU A 224 -8.86 17.51 2.39
N GLU A 225 -8.92 17.46 3.72
CA GLU A 225 -8.02 18.21 4.61
C GLU A 225 -6.55 17.83 4.39
N LYS A 226 -6.25 16.55 4.17
CA LYS A 226 -4.87 16.07 3.96
C LYS A 226 -4.41 16.14 2.51
N GLY A 227 -5.32 16.27 1.56
CA GLY A 227 -5.02 16.33 0.13
C GLY A 227 -4.85 14.96 -0.54
N SER A 228 -4.71 13.88 0.23
CA SER A 228 -4.60 12.50 -0.25
C SER A 228 -4.98 11.49 0.84
N PHE A 229 -4.99 10.21 0.49
CA PHE A 229 -5.05 9.14 1.49
C PHE A 229 -3.74 9.08 2.27
N SER A 230 -3.79 8.81 3.59
CA SER A 230 -2.57 8.67 4.40
C SER A 230 -1.64 7.56 3.91
N GLU A 231 -2.21 6.47 3.39
CA GLU A 231 -1.46 5.41 2.70
C GLU A 231 -1.33 5.74 1.20
N TYR A 232 -0.81 6.93 0.91
CA TYR A 232 -0.68 7.50 -0.44
C TYR A 232 0.15 6.64 -1.39
N ASN A 233 -0.22 6.67 -2.67
CA ASN A 233 0.49 6.04 -3.80
C ASN A 233 1.05 4.64 -3.46
N SER A 234 0.26 3.83 -2.74
CA SER A 234 0.65 2.50 -2.27
C SER A 234 0.09 1.45 -3.22
N PRO A 235 0.93 0.69 -3.96
CA PRO A 235 0.45 -0.42 -4.79
C PRO A 235 -0.31 -1.50 -4.01
N THR A 236 -0.16 -1.54 -2.68
CA THR A 236 -0.90 -2.45 -1.80
C THR A 236 -2.20 -1.82 -1.32
N TYR A 237 -2.15 -0.66 -0.66
CA TYR A 237 -3.33 -0.11 0.02
C TYR A 237 -4.25 0.70 -0.89
N THR A 238 -3.75 1.27 -1.99
CA THR A 238 -4.63 1.90 -2.98
C THR A 238 -5.50 0.85 -3.69
N VAL A 239 -4.95 -0.36 -3.97
CA VAL A 239 -5.73 -1.49 -4.49
C VAL A 239 -6.83 -1.89 -3.51
N VAL A 240 -6.49 -2.02 -2.22
CA VAL A 240 -7.49 -2.30 -1.16
C VAL A 240 -8.54 -1.20 -1.09
N ALA A 241 -8.14 0.08 -1.13
CA ALA A 241 -9.07 1.20 -1.10
C ALA A 241 -10.05 1.16 -2.28
N ILE A 242 -9.58 0.92 -3.50
CA ILE A 242 -10.44 0.78 -4.69
C ILE A 242 -11.41 -0.39 -4.51
N HIS A 243 -10.91 -1.57 -4.12
CA HIS A 243 -11.75 -2.75 -3.88
C HIS A 243 -12.89 -2.47 -2.89
N GLU A 244 -12.57 -1.89 -1.75
CA GLU A 244 -13.54 -1.68 -0.68
C GLU A 244 -14.50 -0.52 -0.97
N LEU A 245 -14.04 0.54 -1.65
CA LEU A 245 -14.92 1.60 -2.15
C LEU A 245 -15.87 1.07 -3.23
N THR A 246 -15.39 0.28 -4.19
CA THR A 246 -16.24 -0.39 -5.19
C THR A 246 -17.23 -1.34 -4.52
N ARG A 247 -16.82 -2.07 -3.47
CA ARG A 247 -17.71 -2.92 -2.69
C ARG A 247 -18.82 -2.12 -2.00
N ILE A 248 -18.53 -0.93 -1.48
CA ILE A 248 -19.56 -0.04 -0.94
C ILE A 248 -20.51 0.39 -2.06
N LEU A 249 -19.99 0.84 -3.22
CA LEU A 249 -20.81 1.26 -4.36
C LEU A 249 -21.77 0.18 -4.86
N ALA A 250 -21.34 -1.09 -4.84
CA ALA A 250 -22.16 -2.22 -5.26
C ALA A 250 -23.37 -2.46 -4.34
N HIS A 251 -23.33 -2.01 -3.08
CA HIS A 251 -24.31 -2.39 -2.06
C HIS A 251 -25.08 -1.22 -1.43
N VAL A 252 -24.50 -0.02 -1.39
CA VAL A 252 -25.09 1.15 -0.72
C VAL A 252 -26.34 1.65 -1.44
N LYS A 253 -27.39 1.96 -0.66
CA LYS A 253 -28.67 2.49 -1.18
C LYS A 253 -28.86 3.98 -0.87
N ASP A 254 -28.33 4.46 0.25
CA ASP A 254 -28.38 5.87 0.64
C ASP A 254 -27.67 6.75 -0.41
N GLY A 255 -28.44 7.67 -1.01
CA GLY A 255 -27.98 8.44 -2.17
C GLY A 255 -26.81 9.39 -1.86
N GLU A 256 -26.78 9.97 -0.67
CA GLU A 256 -25.67 10.83 -0.23
C GLU A 256 -24.40 10.02 -0.02
N SER A 257 -24.49 8.88 0.68
CA SER A 257 -23.37 7.97 0.88
C SER A 257 -22.83 7.45 -0.46
N LYS A 258 -23.71 7.09 -1.40
CA LYS A 258 -23.32 6.68 -2.74
C LYS A 258 -22.48 7.76 -3.44
N ARG A 259 -22.94 9.01 -3.47
CA ARG A 259 -22.20 10.14 -4.06
C ARG A 259 -20.81 10.31 -3.45
N LEU A 260 -20.70 10.28 -2.12
CA LEU A 260 -19.41 10.42 -1.42
C LEU A 260 -18.43 9.30 -1.76
N VAL A 261 -18.93 8.07 -1.89
CA VAL A 261 -18.11 6.90 -2.25
C VAL A 261 -17.70 6.96 -3.72
N GLU A 262 -18.56 7.44 -4.63
CA GLU A 262 -18.21 7.66 -6.04
C GLU A 262 -17.04 8.65 -6.16
N GLU A 263 -17.09 9.75 -5.40
CA GLU A 263 -16.03 10.75 -5.33
C GLU A 263 -14.71 10.15 -4.81
N LEU A 264 -14.75 9.37 -3.73
CA LEU A 264 -13.57 8.69 -3.17
C LEU A 264 -13.01 7.60 -4.10
N ASN A 265 -13.87 6.83 -4.75
CA ASN A 265 -13.46 5.76 -5.65
C ASN A 265 -12.75 6.33 -6.88
N ARG A 266 -13.35 7.37 -7.48
CA ARG A 266 -12.73 8.11 -8.58
C ARG A 266 -11.39 8.72 -8.16
N PHE A 267 -11.31 9.28 -6.96
CA PHE A 267 -10.06 9.81 -6.41
C PHE A 267 -8.97 8.72 -6.30
N ALA A 268 -9.32 7.56 -5.74
CA ALA A 268 -8.40 6.42 -5.64
C ALA A 268 -7.87 5.96 -7.02
N TRP A 269 -8.75 5.86 -8.01
CA TRP A 269 -8.38 5.55 -9.40
C TRP A 269 -7.50 6.62 -10.03
N TYR A 270 -7.80 7.90 -9.79
CA TYR A 270 -7.03 9.03 -10.30
C TYR A 270 -5.57 8.95 -9.83
N HIS A 271 -5.31 8.65 -8.55
CA HIS A 271 -3.94 8.48 -8.05
C HIS A 271 -3.19 7.34 -8.72
N LEU A 272 -3.87 6.21 -8.96
CA LEU A 272 -3.30 5.04 -9.61
C LEU A 272 -2.97 5.35 -11.08
N ALA A 273 -3.98 5.77 -11.85
CA ALA A 273 -3.87 5.98 -13.28
C ALA A 273 -2.74 6.95 -13.62
N ARG A 274 -2.67 8.08 -12.90
CA ARG A 274 -1.65 9.10 -13.17
C ARG A 274 -0.23 8.65 -12.87
N ARG A 275 0.00 7.59 -12.10
CA ARG A 275 1.35 7.09 -11.79
C ARG A 275 1.61 5.69 -12.33
N PHE A 276 0.68 5.10 -13.07
CA PHE A 276 0.97 3.89 -13.81
C PHE A 276 1.89 4.22 -15.00
N HIS A 277 3.01 3.51 -15.09
CA HIS A 277 3.97 3.65 -16.17
C HIS A 277 3.82 2.50 -17.15
N VAL A 278 3.01 2.74 -18.18
CA VAL A 278 2.66 1.76 -19.22
C VAL A 278 3.88 1.04 -19.79
N PRO A 279 4.96 1.73 -20.20
CA PRO A 279 6.10 1.05 -20.83
C PRO A 279 6.73 -0.04 -19.94
N THR A 280 6.87 0.19 -18.64
CA THR A 280 7.49 -0.77 -17.71
C THR A 280 6.47 -1.64 -16.98
N GLU A 281 5.19 -1.39 -17.17
CA GLU A 281 4.09 -2.00 -16.42
C GLU A 281 4.28 -1.85 -14.90
N GLN A 282 4.88 -0.74 -14.46
CA GLN A 282 5.15 -0.47 -13.03
C GLN A 282 4.32 0.69 -12.54
N TRP A 283 4.07 0.70 -11.23
CA TRP A 283 3.47 1.84 -10.55
C TRP A 283 4.60 2.75 -10.06
N ALA A 284 4.74 3.92 -10.67
CA ALA A 284 5.79 4.87 -10.34
C ALA A 284 5.63 5.44 -8.93
N GLY A 285 6.76 5.58 -8.22
CA GLY A 285 6.77 6.09 -6.84
C GLY A 285 6.64 7.60 -6.72
N PRO A 286 6.79 8.15 -5.50
CA PRO A 286 7.20 7.47 -4.27
C PRO A 286 6.07 6.65 -3.63
N HIS A 287 6.39 5.63 -2.82
CA HIS A 287 5.38 4.77 -2.18
C HIS A 287 5.39 4.91 -0.66
N SER A 288 4.23 5.21 -0.06
CA SER A 288 4.06 5.22 1.40
C SER A 288 4.05 3.81 2.00
N ARG A 289 3.56 2.80 1.27
CA ARG A 289 3.49 1.43 1.75
C ARG A 289 3.69 0.48 0.58
N SER A 290 4.72 -0.36 0.65
CA SER A 290 5.04 -1.33 -0.39
C SER A 290 5.83 -2.51 0.18
N TYR A 291 5.40 -3.72 -0.18
CA TYR A 291 6.03 -4.98 0.24
C TYR A 291 6.95 -5.59 -0.83
N ALA A 292 6.98 -5.01 -2.03
CA ALA A 292 7.85 -5.39 -3.14
C ALA A 292 8.07 -4.16 -4.01
N THR A 293 9.29 -3.94 -4.50
CA THR A 293 9.54 -2.77 -5.35
C THR A 293 8.91 -2.96 -6.73
N LEU A 294 9.03 -4.15 -7.32
CA LEU A 294 8.33 -4.48 -8.57
C LEU A 294 6.89 -4.90 -8.29
N LEU A 295 5.99 -4.54 -9.20
CA LEU A 295 4.60 -4.99 -9.15
C LEU A 295 4.50 -6.50 -9.28
N ARG A 296 3.58 -7.07 -8.51
CA ARG A 296 3.23 -8.48 -8.59
C ARG A 296 2.21 -8.70 -9.71
N PRO A 297 2.16 -9.90 -10.32
CA PRO A 297 1.14 -10.24 -11.31
C PRO A 297 -0.30 -9.97 -10.83
N SER A 298 -0.58 -10.14 -9.53
CA SER A 298 -1.89 -9.83 -8.94
C SER A 298 -2.32 -8.37 -9.08
N THR A 299 -1.37 -7.42 -9.05
CA THR A 299 -1.65 -5.99 -9.26
C THR A 299 -1.90 -5.71 -10.73
N LEU A 300 -1.15 -6.33 -11.64
CA LEU A 300 -1.41 -6.23 -13.08
C LEU A 300 -2.77 -6.84 -13.46
N ALA A 301 -3.12 -7.99 -12.87
CA ALA A 301 -4.44 -8.59 -13.00
C ALA A 301 -5.54 -7.62 -12.54
N PHE A 302 -5.36 -6.94 -11.40
CA PHE A 302 -6.28 -5.92 -10.92
C PHE A 302 -6.48 -4.77 -11.93
N ILE A 303 -5.40 -4.22 -12.49
CA ILE A 303 -5.48 -3.13 -13.49
C ILE A 303 -6.16 -3.63 -14.78
N GLN A 304 -5.79 -4.82 -15.27
CA GLN A 304 -6.42 -5.42 -16.45
C GLN A 304 -7.92 -5.62 -16.26
N ARG A 305 -8.36 -6.10 -15.09
CA ARG A 305 -9.80 -6.23 -14.78
C ARG A 305 -10.49 -4.88 -14.73
N GLY A 306 -9.90 -3.89 -14.05
CA GLY A 306 -10.49 -2.57 -13.90
C GLY A 306 -10.55 -1.74 -15.18
N THR A 307 -9.70 -2.03 -16.15
CA THR A 307 -9.73 -1.38 -17.48
C THR A 307 -10.59 -2.13 -18.50
N ASP A 308 -11.38 -3.11 -18.05
CA ASP A 308 -12.16 -4.02 -18.89
C ASP A 308 -11.36 -4.63 -20.06
N GLY A 309 -10.09 -4.99 -19.78
CA GLY A 309 -9.21 -5.61 -20.77
C GLY A 309 -8.71 -4.68 -21.87
N ALA A 310 -8.84 -3.35 -21.70
CA ALA A 310 -8.20 -2.35 -22.57
C ALA A 310 -6.67 -2.47 -22.53
N VAL A 311 -6.12 -2.89 -21.38
CA VAL A 311 -4.75 -3.43 -21.28
C VAL A 311 -4.78 -4.92 -20.96
N ARG A 312 -3.79 -5.67 -21.46
CA ARG A 312 -3.72 -7.14 -21.32
C ARG A 312 -2.30 -7.56 -20.95
N PHE A 313 -2.06 -7.76 -19.66
CA PHE A 313 -0.78 -8.23 -19.10
C PHE A 313 -0.74 -9.75 -18.92
N LEU A 314 -1.91 -10.35 -18.70
CA LEU A 314 -2.10 -11.77 -18.40
C LEU A 314 -3.22 -12.35 -19.28
N SER A 315 -3.27 -13.68 -19.41
CA SER A 315 -4.47 -14.33 -19.97
C SER A 315 -5.70 -14.04 -19.10
N GLU A 316 -6.91 -14.12 -19.67
CA GLU A 316 -8.13 -13.86 -18.88
C GLU A 316 -8.26 -14.83 -17.69
N ALA A 317 -7.91 -16.10 -17.87
CA ALA A 317 -7.93 -17.09 -16.82
C ALA A 317 -6.97 -16.74 -15.68
N GLU A 318 -5.73 -16.31 -15.99
CA GLU A 318 -4.76 -15.86 -14.97
C GLU A 318 -5.20 -14.55 -14.30
N ALA A 319 -5.77 -13.61 -15.06
CA ALA A 319 -6.26 -12.35 -14.53
C ALA A 319 -7.45 -12.53 -13.57
N TYR A 320 -8.20 -13.63 -13.70
CA TYR A 320 -9.31 -14.00 -12.81
C TYR A 320 -9.02 -15.24 -11.97
N GLU A 321 -7.76 -15.64 -11.84
CA GLU A 321 -7.34 -16.75 -10.96
C GLU A 321 -7.36 -16.31 -9.49
N SER A 322 -8.55 -16.00 -8.99
CA SER A 322 -8.83 -15.60 -7.61
C SER A 322 -10.18 -16.15 -7.16
N ILE A 323 -10.33 -16.33 -5.85
CA ILE A 323 -11.59 -16.78 -5.23
C ILE A 323 -12.59 -15.65 -4.99
N ASP A 324 -12.20 -14.38 -5.19
CA ASP A 324 -13.02 -13.20 -4.89
C ASP A 324 -13.08 -12.16 -6.02
N ALA A 325 -12.25 -12.27 -7.05
CA ALA A 325 -12.10 -11.24 -8.09
C ALA A 325 -13.38 -11.00 -8.90
N HIS A 326 -14.27 -11.98 -9.00
CA HIS A 326 -15.55 -11.87 -9.71
C HIS A 326 -16.61 -11.10 -8.93
N ARG A 327 -16.46 -10.95 -7.60
CA ARG A 327 -17.47 -10.33 -6.73
C ARG A 327 -17.45 -8.81 -6.75
N ILE A 328 -16.30 -8.23 -7.10
CA ILE A 328 -16.09 -6.78 -7.04
C ILE A 328 -15.99 -6.29 -8.48
N PRO A 329 -17.02 -5.62 -9.02
CA PRO A 329 -17.02 -5.08 -10.37
C PRO A 329 -16.15 -3.83 -10.41
N ILE A 330 -14.84 -4.04 -10.33
CA ILE A 330 -13.84 -2.98 -10.40
C ILE A 330 -13.91 -2.37 -11.79
N ASP A 331 -14.12 -1.06 -11.84
CA ASP A 331 -14.28 -0.32 -13.08
C ASP A 331 -13.49 0.99 -12.97
N CYS A 332 -12.57 1.19 -13.90
CA CYS A 332 -11.76 2.39 -14.02
C CYS A 332 -12.58 3.46 -14.75
N PRO A 333 -12.71 4.68 -14.21
CA PRO A 333 -13.37 5.77 -14.91
C PRO A 333 -12.83 5.97 -16.33
N GLU A 334 -13.74 6.12 -17.31
CA GLU A 334 -13.40 6.15 -18.74
C GLU A 334 -12.35 7.21 -19.10
N ASP A 335 -12.41 8.38 -18.45
CA ASP A 335 -11.48 9.49 -18.67
C ASP A 335 -10.07 9.23 -18.12
N LEU A 336 -9.90 8.19 -17.29
CA LEU A 336 -8.60 7.77 -16.76
C LEU A 336 -7.97 6.64 -17.58
N LEU A 337 -8.75 5.94 -18.42
CA LEU A 337 -8.24 4.86 -19.29
C LEU A 337 -7.02 5.27 -20.13
N PRO A 338 -6.94 6.48 -20.73
CA PRO A 338 -5.79 6.86 -21.56
C PRO A 338 -4.42 6.75 -20.85
N TYR A 339 -4.38 6.90 -19.53
CA TYR A 339 -3.13 6.78 -18.77
C TYR A 339 -2.55 5.35 -18.76
N PHE A 340 -3.36 4.33 -19.04
CA PHE A 340 -2.93 2.94 -19.09
C PHE A 340 -2.51 2.49 -20.50
N LEU A 341 -2.86 3.26 -21.54
CA LEU A 341 -2.70 2.82 -22.92
C LEU A 341 -1.39 3.26 -23.54
N SER A 342 -0.91 4.47 -23.22
CA SER A 342 0.32 4.99 -23.82
C SER A 342 0.95 6.10 -23.01
N LEU A 343 2.27 6.22 -23.11
CA LEU A 343 3.05 7.36 -22.67
C LEU A 343 4.06 7.71 -23.77
N THR A 344 3.72 8.68 -24.61
CA THR A 344 4.56 9.06 -25.77
C THR A 344 5.51 10.21 -25.44
N GLU A 345 5.12 11.09 -24.53
CA GLU A 345 5.90 12.25 -24.09
C GLU A 345 6.09 12.22 -22.57
N PRO A 346 7.20 12.79 -22.06
CA PRO A 346 7.39 12.87 -20.62
C PRO A 346 6.34 13.74 -19.94
N ARG A 347 5.95 13.35 -18.73
CA ARG A 347 5.09 14.17 -17.85
C ARG A 347 5.56 14.08 -16.41
N GLU A 348 5.19 15.10 -15.63
CA GLU A 348 5.46 15.16 -14.20
C GLU A 348 4.15 15.18 -13.41
N GLU A 349 4.11 14.41 -12.33
CA GLU A 349 3.02 14.37 -11.37
C GLU A 349 3.51 14.90 -10.04
N ILE A 350 2.89 15.98 -9.57
CA ILE A 350 3.17 16.60 -8.28
C ILE A 350 1.90 16.53 -7.44
N GLU A 351 2.01 16.02 -6.22
CA GLU A 351 0.86 15.90 -5.32
C GLU A 351 1.27 16.16 -3.87
N ALA A 352 0.42 16.90 -3.16
CA ALA A 352 0.49 17.01 -1.72
C ALA A 352 -0.20 15.79 -1.10
N PHE A 353 0.60 14.82 -0.67
CA PHE A 353 0.08 13.62 -0.02
C PHE A 353 -0.38 13.89 1.42
N VAL A 354 0.23 14.89 2.07
CA VAL A 354 -0.20 15.39 3.37
C VAL A 354 -0.03 16.91 3.38
N MET A 355 -1.14 17.63 3.47
CA MET A 355 -1.18 19.05 3.78
C MET A 355 -1.10 19.25 5.30
N ASN A 356 -0.16 20.09 5.72
CA ASN A 356 0.13 20.40 7.10
C ASN A 356 -0.20 21.87 7.43
N PRO A 357 -0.40 22.22 8.71
CA PRO A 357 -0.67 23.59 9.11
C PRO A 357 0.45 24.57 8.72
N SER A 358 0.11 25.85 8.70
CA SER A 358 1.08 26.92 8.44
C SER A 358 2.28 26.82 9.39
N GLY A 359 3.49 26.85 8.82
CA GLY A 359 4.75 26.67 9.54
C GLY A 359 5.37 25.26 9.47
N GLU A 360 4.66 24.25 8.98
CA GLU A 360 5.18 22.87 8.78
C GLU A 360 5.25 22.51 7.29
N HIS A 361 6.20 21.68 6.87
CA HIS A 361 6.31 21.26 5.47
C HIS A 361 5.19 20.30 5.10
N ASP A 362 4.59 20.45 3.93
CA ASP A 362 3.70 19.45 3.37
C ASP A 362 4.52 18.24 2.92
N LEU A 363 3.89 17.07 2.82
CA LEU A 363 4.51 15.91 2.18
C LEU A 363 4.20 15.94 0.68
N ILE A 364 5.16 16.42 -0.10
CA ILE A 364 5.05 16.59 -1.55
C ILE A 364 5.75 15.45 -2.26
N GLY A 365 4.98 14.68 -3.03
CA GLY A 365 5.49 13.67 -3.96
C GLY A 365 5.68 14.24 -5.35
N ARG A 366 6.81 13.92 -5.97
CA ARG A 366 7.07 14.21 -7.38
C ARG A 366 7.37 12.92 -8.12
N THR A 367 6.74 12.73 -9.28
CA THR A 367 6.92 11.57 -10.13
C THR A 367 7.14 12.03 -11.56
N TYR A 368 8.34 11.80 -12.09
CA TYR A 368 8.64 12.03 -13.48
C TYR A 368 8.45 10.73 -14.26
N LEU A 369 7.57 10.74 -15.25
CA LEU A 369 7.29 9.61 -16.14
C LEU A 369 7.80 9.94 -17.54
N HIS A 370 8.85 9.26 -17.98
CA HIS A 370 9.44 9.36 -19.31
C HIS A 370 9.19 8.05 -20.09
N PRO A 371 8.99 8.04 -21.42
CA PRO A 371 8.70 6.82 -22.17
C PRO A 371 9.67 5.64 -21.98
N ASP A 372 10.90 5.91 -21.54
CA ASP A 372 11.94 4.90 -21.29
C ASP A 372 12.19 4.60 -19.78
N PHE A 373 11.74 5.47 -18.85
CA PHE A 373 12.00 5.31 -17.41
C PHE A 373 11.09 6.19 -16.52
N THR A 374 11.03 5.90 -15.23
CA THR A 374 10.42 6.80 -14.23
C THR A 374 11.38 7.15 -13.11
N LEU A 375 11.17 8.29 -12.48
CA LEU A 375 11.83 8.66 -11.22
C LEU A 375 10.82 9.34 -10.28
N GLY A 376 10.61 8.76 -9.11
CA GLY A 376 9.69 9.30 -8.11
C GLY A 376 10.36 9.51 -6.77
N SER A 377 10.13 10.66 -6.14
CA SER A 377 10.61 10.95 -4.79
C SER A 377 9.59 11.69 -3.92
N ILE A 378 9.72 11.51 -2.60
CA ILE A 378 9.02 12.29 -1.59
C ILE A 378 9.99 13.28 -0.96
N ASN A 379 9.54 14.52 -0.74
CA ASN A 379 10.38 15.55 -0.15
C ASN A 379 10.88 15.24 1.27
N CYS A 380 10.07 14.57 2.08
CA CYS A 380 10.37 14.17 3.45
C CYS A 380 9.80 12.77 3.68
N GLY A 381 10.68 11.78 3.82
CA GLY A 381 10.30 10.39 4.04
C GLY A 381 11.22 9.68 5.03
N ASP A 382 10.79 8.51 5.49
CA ASP A 382 11.60 7.59 6.28
C ASP A 382 12.04 6.39 5.42
N LEU A 383 13.09 5.68 5.85
CA LEU A 383 13.64 4.51 5.15
C LEU A 383 13.20 3.19 5.82
N TRP A 384 12.03 3.16 6.44
CA TRP A 384 11.40 1.90 6.87
C TRP A 384 11.22 0.94 5.68
N ASN A 385 11.32 -0.37 5.93
CA ASN A 385 11.29 -1.41 4.89
C ASN A 385 10.04 -1.38 3.98
N GLN A 386 8.93 -0.77 4.42
CA GLN A 386 7.71 -0.61 3.63
C GLN A 386 7.63 0.71 2.84
N ARG A 387 8.61 1.61 2.95
CA ARG A 387 8.66 2.87 2.20
C ARG A 387 9.48 2.70 0.93
N ARG A 388 9.12 3.45 -0.11
CA ARG A 388 9.98 3.69 -1.29
C ARG A 388 10.03 5.19 -1.55
N PRO A 389 10.77 5.95 -0.73
CA PRO A 389 10.74 7.41 -0.77
C PRO A 389 11.54 7.99 -1.95
N LEU A 390 12.40 7.19 -2.59
CA LEU A 390 13.05 7.49 -3.86
C LEU A 390 13.17 6.19 -4.65
N VAL A 391 12.50 6.11 -5.79
CA VAL A 391 12.43 4.90 -6.62
C VAL A 391 12.35 5.23 -8.11
N ALA A 392 12.97 4.39 -8.94
CA ALA A 392 12.94 4.47 -10.38
C ALA A 392 12.62 3.11 -11.01
N TYR A 393 12.02 3.12 -12.21
CA TYR A 393 11.72 1.92 -13.00
C TYR A 393 12.13 2.14 -14.45
N TRP A 394 12.63 1.11 -15.11
CA TRP A 394 12.95 1.10 -16.54
C TRP A 394 12.87 -0.34 -17.08
N ASN A 395 12.91 -0.49 -18.40
CA ASN A 395 12.97 -1.81 -19.03
C ASN A 395 14.38 -2.17 -19.47
N THR A 396 14.68 -3.45 -19.32
CA THR A 396 15.82 -4.13 -19.94
C THR A 396 15.31 -5.12 -20.98
N SER A 397 16.21 -5.86 -21.63
CA SER A 397 15.82 -6.96 -22.53
C SER A 397 15.16 -8.15 -21.81
N ALA A 398 15.35 -8.30 -20.49
CA ALA A 398 14.79 -9.39 -19.69
C ALA A 398 13.55 -8.99 -18.88
N GLY A 399 13.08 -7.75 -19.00
CA GLY A 399 11.91 -7.24 -18.29
C GLY A 399 12.19 -5.98 -17.46
N PRO A 400 11.27 -5.61 -16.56
CA PRO A 400 11.39 -4.41 -15.74
C PRO A 400 12.49 -4.55 -14.69
N ALA A 401 13.23 -3.47 -14.49
CA ALA A 401 14.18 -3.30 -13.41
C ALA A 401 13.80 -2.07 -12.58
N ALA A 402 14.24 -2.07 -11.32
CA ALA A 402 13.96 -1.00 -10.37
C ALA A 402 15.22 -0.56 -9.66
N MET A 403 15.21 0.70 -9.21
CA MET A 403 16.22 1.26 -8.31
C MET A 403 15.53 1.91 -7.12
N ARG A 404 16.07 1.71 -5.91
CA ARG A 404 15.57 2.34 -4.68
C ARG A 404 16.73 2.75 -3.77
N VAL A 405 16.50 3.78 -2.95
CA VAL A 405 17.39 4.12 -1.83
C VAL A 405 16.96 3.39 -0.56
N ARG A 406 17.94 2.90 0.19
CA ARG A 406 17.80 2.26 1.51
C ARG A 406 18.85 2.82 2.46
N PHE A 407 18.61 2.69 3.76
CA PHE A 407 19.65 2.77 4.76
C PHE A 407 19.60 1.49 5.58
N LEU A 408 20.74 0.82 5.74
CA LEU A 408 20.83 -0.49 6.36
C LEU A 408 21.54 -0.40 7.70
N HIS A 409 20.93 -1.00 8.71
CA HIS A 409 21.52 -1.35 9.99
C HIS A 409 21.67 -2.87 10.02
N ASP A 410 22.91 -3.35 10.04
CA ASP A 410 23.25 -4.79 10.06
C ASP A 410 22.58 -5.64 8.96
N GLY A 411 22.28 -5.01 7.82
CA GLY A 411 21.67 -5.62 6.63
C GLY A 411 20.16 -5.41 6.50
N TYR A 412 19.50 -4.78 7.47
CA TYR A 412 18.06 -4.53 7.47
C TYR A 412 17.74 -3.03 7.36
N ASP A 413 16.62 -2.65 6.76
CA ASP A 413 16.22 -1.25 6.58
C ASP A 413 16.03 -0.54 7.95
N TYR A 414 16.76 0.55 8.19
CA TYR A 414 16.74 1.34 9.42
C TYR A 414 15.67 2.43 9.37
N ALA A 415 14.59 2.26 10.13
CA ALA A 415 13.42 3.15 10.13
C ALA A 415 13.68 4.56 10.69
N SER A 416 14.76 4.73 11.46
CA SER A 416 15.17 6.04 11.98
C SER A 416 16.03 6.86 11.00
N ALA A 417 16.38 6.32 9.83
CA ALA A 417 16.94 7.13 8.75
C ALA A 417 15.84 7.88 7.99
N SER A 418 16.00 9.19 7.85
CA SER A 418 15.12 10.08 7.09
C SER A 418 15.77 10.45 5.77
N LEU A 419 14.98 10.47 4.69
CA LEU A 419 15.36 10.99 3.38
C LEU A 419 14.65 12.32 3.14
N PHE A 420 15.43 13.35 2.81
CA PHE A 420 14.92 14.62 2.30
C PHE A 420 15.30 14.78 0.84
N THR A 421 14.36 15.15 -0.03
CA THR A 421 14.63 15.35 -1.46
C THR A 421 14.05 16.65 -2.00
N ILE A 422 14.72 17.16 -3.02
CA ILE A 422 14.17 18.14 -3.96
C ILE A 422 14.35 17.56 -5.36
N GLN A 423 13.24 17.43 -6.09
CA GLN A 423 13.20 16.84 -7.42
C GLN A 423 12.73 17.85 -8.45
N ASP A 424 13.38 17.91 -9.60
CA ASP A 424 12.92 18.67 -10.76
C ASP A 424 13.09 17.80 -12.01
N ALA A 425 11.96 17.31 -12.53
CA ALA A 425 11.91 16.27 -13.55
C ALA A 425 12.74 15.04 -13.13
N ALA A 426 13.77 14.70 -13.92
CA ALA A 426 14.61 13.52 -13.69
C ALA A 426 15.85 13.78 -12.81
N ASP A 427 15.95 14.96 -12.19
CA ASP A 427 17.05 15.35 -11.32
C ASP A 427 16.60 15.41 -9.86
N VAL A 428 17.35 14.78 -8.96
CA VAL A 428 17.10 14.76 -7.51
C VAL A 428 18.36 15.19 -6.75
N LEU A 429 18.24 16.18 -5.86
CA LEU A 429 19.19 16.43 -4.79
C LEU A 429 18.60 15.86 -3.50
N GLY A 430 19.33 14.96 -2.85
CA GLY A 430 18.85 14.22 -1.69
C GLY A 430 19.83 14.26 -0.52
N ALA A 431 19.29 14.12 0.68
CA ALA A 431 20.06 13.95 1.91
C ALA A 431 19.44 12.86 2.79
N VAL A 432 20.27 11.94 3.29
CA VAL A 432 19.91 11.00 4.35
C VAL A 432 20.48 11.49 5.66
N VAL A 433 19.62 11.64 6.68
CA VAL A 433 19.95 12.08 8.05
C VAL A 433 19.19 11.22 9.06
N PHE A 434 19.42 11.39 10.37
CA PHE A 434 18.93 10.43 11.38
C PHE A 434 18.01 11.06 12.42
N ALA A 435 16.86 10.43 12.64
CA ALA A 435 15.90 10.79 13.68
C ALA A 435 16.28 10.11 15.02
N THR A 436 16.05 10.78 16.15
CA THR A 436 16.39 10.26 17.49
C THR A 436 15.19 9.72 18.28
N ASP A 437 13.98 9.80 17.71
CA ASP A 437 12.70 9.51 18.39
C ASP A 437 11.85 8.42 17.71
N ARG A 438 12.47 7.62 16.82
CA ARG A 438 11.85 6.50 16.09
C ARG A 438 12.43 5.15 16.54
N GLY A 439 11.93 4.06 15.94
CA GLY A 439 12.44 2.71 16.17
C GLY A 439 13.51 2.28 15.17
N ASP A 440 14.03 1.08 15.39
CA ASP A 440 15.13 0.49 14.59
C ASP A 440 14.57 -0.10 13.28
N THR A 441 13.71 -1.10 13.39
CA THR A 441 13.08 -1.81 12.28
C THR A 441 11.67 -1.29 11.94
N HIS A 442 11.01 -0.60 12.86
CA HIS A 442 9.70 0.03 12.68
C HIS A 442 9.69 1.46 13.22
N ILE A 443 8.85 2.33 12.65
CA ILE A 443 8.83 3.75 13.04
C ILE A 443 8.40 3.94 14.51
N SER A 444 7.51 3.07 15.01
CA SER A 444 6.85 3.23 16.32
C SER A 444 6.77 1.99 17.22
N LEU A 445 7.02 0.78 16.71
CA LEU A 445 6.75 -0.46 17.47
C LEU A 445 7.95 -0.88 18.33
N ASP A 446 9.16 -0.52 17.90
CA ASP A 446 10.43 -0.85 18.52
C ASP A 446 11.27 0.42 18.75
N ARG A 447 10.64 1.45 19.35
CA ARG A 447 11.29 2.74 19.63
C ARG A 447 12.64 2.55 20.31
N ILE A 448 13.66 3.22 19.77
CA ILE A 448 15.04 3.13 20.27
C ILE A 448 15.12 3.87 21.60
N ALA A 449 15.56 3.16 22.65
CA ALA A 449 15.79 3.77 23.95
C ALA A 449 16.98 4.73 23.88
N ASN A 450 16.79 5.97 24.35
CA ASN A 450 17.85 7.00 24.40
C ASN A 450 18.58 7.22 23.06
N GLY A 451 17.93 6.97 21.91
CA GLY A 451 18.53 7.12 20.58
C GLY A 451 19.81 6.31 20.36
N THR A 452 20.00 5.21 21.09
CA THR A 452 21.23 4.42 21.09
C THR A 452 21.03 3.03 20.47
N ILE A 453 21.87 2.65 19.50
CA ILE A 453 21.86 1.32 18.87
C ILE A 453 23.24 0.62 18.98
N GLN A 454 23.24 -0.70 18.81
CA GLN A 454 24.46 -1.49 18.62
C GLN A 454 24.55 -1.91 17.16
N ALA A 455 25.59 -1.50 16.45
CA ALA A 455 25.73 -1.82 15.03
C ALA A 455 27.13 -2.37 14.73
N ARG A 456 27.19 -3.39 13.85
CA ARG A 456 28.43 -3.80 13.16
C ARG A 456 28.53 -3.15 11.78
N ASP A 457 27.39 -2.73 11.21
CA ASP A 457 27.29 -2.18 9.87
C ASP A 457 26.22 -1.10 9.78
N LEU A 458 26.58 0.07 9.23
CA LEU A 458 25.68 1.17 8.90
C LEU A 458 26.02 1.66 7.49
N ARG A 459 25.07 1.59 6.56
CA ARG A 459 25.30 2.03 5.17
C ARG A 459 24.06 2.58 4.49
N MET A 460 24.24 3.58 3.64
CA MET A 460 23.23 3.93 2.64
C MET A 460 23.45 3.05 1.41
N ARG A 461 22.38 2.50 0.85
CA ARG A 461 22.42 1.66 -0.36
C ARG A 461 21.55 2.24 -1.46
N LEU A 462 22.13 2.44 -2.63
CA LEU A 462 21.39 2.54 -3.89
C LEU A 462 21.24 1.12 -4.45
N GLN A 463 20.09 0.50 -4.24
CA GLN A 463 19.80 -0.87 -4.63
C GLN A 463 19.15 -0.90 -6.01
N PHE A 464 19.57 -1.84 -6.85
CA PHE A 464 18.98 -2.19 -8.13
C PHE A 464 18.48 -3.64 -8.05
N GLU A 465 17.25 -3.88 -8.49
CA GLU A 465 16.57 -5.18 -8.40
C GLU A 465 15.71 -5.46 -9.65
N GLY A 466 15.22 -6.69 -9.78
CA GLY A 466 14.54 -7.15 -10.98
C GLY A 466 15.50 -7.53 -12.09
N ALA A 467 15.17 -7.15 -13.32
CA ALA A 467 15.98 -7.48 -14.49
C ALA A 467 17.29 -6.66 -14.61
N ALA A 468 17.86 -6.17 -13.50
CA ALA A 468 19.03 -5.27 -13.46
C ALA A 468 20.40 -5.98 -13.68
N HIS A 469 20.40 -7.20 -14.20
CA HIS A 469 21.62 -7.99 -14.38
C HIS A 469 22.57 -7.38 -15.42
N ASP A 470 22.06 -6.60 -16.37
CA ASP A 470 22.86 -5.90 -17.38
C ASP A 470 23.47 -4.58 -16.86
N LEU A 471 23.20 -4.19 -15.61
CA LEU A 471 23.68 -2.94 -15.03
C LEU A 471 25.21 -2.90 -14.98
N LYS A 472 25.78 -1.92 -15.69
CA LYS A 472 27.22 -1.65 -15.66
C LYS A 472 27.58 -0.86 -14.41
N LEU A 473 28.44 -1.45 -13.58
CA LEU A 473 29.04 -0.79 -12.43
C LEU A 473 30.45 -0.30 -12.79
N PRO A 474 30.89 0.84 -12.24
CA PRO A 474 32.30 1.24 -12.31
C PRO A 474 33.17 0.34 -11.42
N ASP A 475 34.43 0.15 -11.81
CA ASP A 475 35.41 -0.65 -11.05
C ASP A 475 35.79 -0.03 -9.71
N GLN A 476 35.73 1.30 -9.61
CA GLN A 476 36.00 2.05 -8.39
C GLN A 476 34.96 3.15 -8.20
N VAL A 477 34.58 3.38 -6.95
CA VAL A 477 33.66 4.44 -6.55
C VAL A 477 34.26 5.20 -5.37
N ARG A 478 34.14 6.52 -5.38
CA ARG A 478 34.61 7.39 -4.30
C ARG A 478 33.63 8.54 -4.08
N ILE A 479 33.65 9.08 -2.87
CA ILE A 479 32.92 10.30 -2.55
C ILE A 479 33.47 11.44 -3.41
N GLY A 480 32.57 12.22 -4.02
CA GLY A 480 32.87 13.31 -4.95
C GLY A 480 32.93 12.89 -6.42
N ASP A 481 33.10 11.59 -6.71
CA ASP A 481 33.15 11.11 -8.10
C ASP A 481 31.74 10.99 -8.69
N LEU A 482 31.58 11.43 -9.94
CA LEU A 482 30.36 11.20 -10.70
C LEU A 482 30.34 9.76 -11.22
N ILE A 483 29.41 8.97 -10.71
CA ILE A 483 29.20 7.58 -11.10
C ILE A 483 28.14 7.53 -12.21
N THR A 484 28.48 6.93 -13.35
CA THR A 484 27.53 6.65 -14.44
C THR A 484 27.17 5.18 -14.43
N LEU A 485 25.87 4.91 -14.39
CA LEU A 485 25.27 3.59 -14.36
C LEU A 485 24.40 3.42 -15.60
N GLU A 486 24.51 2.30 -16.31
CA GLU A 486 23.78 2.06 -17.55
C GLU A 486 23.12 0.68 -17.51
N SER A 487 21.83 0.62 -17.85
CA SER A 487 21.05 -0.62 -17.99
C SER A 487 19.90 -0.38 -18.97
N GLY A 488 19.77 -1.27 -19.97
CA GLY A 488 18.83 -1.06 -21.08
C GLY A 488 18.98 0.32 -21.73
N ARG A 489 17.87 1.08 -21.77
CA ARG A 489 17.82 2.46 -22.30
C ARG A 489 18.00 3.54 -21.22
N MET A 490 18.21 3.14 -19.98
CA MET A 490 18.38 4.05 -18.85
C MET A 490 19.86 4.29 -18.57
N GLN A 491 20.23 5.56 -18.39
CA GLN A 491 21.47 6.00 -17.79
C GLN A 491 21.15 6.76 -16.50
N ALA A 492 21.80 6.40 -15.39
CA ALA A 492 21.75 7.14 -14.14
C ALA A 492 23.11 7.76 -13.83
N ARG A 493 23.12 9.03 -13.42
CA ARG A 493 24.30 9.73 -12.92
C ARG A 493 24.13 9.98 -11.44
N PHE A 494 24.98 9.38 -10.63
CA PHE A 494 24.92 9.43 -9.17
C PHE A 494 26.22 9.99 -8.62
N CYS A 495 26.15 10.95 -7.69
CA CYS A 495 27.34 11.48 -7.02
C CYS A 495 27.02 11.71 -5.54
N VAL A 496 27.92 11.26 -4.66
CA VAL A 496 27.86 11.51 -3.22
C VAL A 496 28.78 12.68 -2.92
N HIS A 497 28.22 13.81 -2.53
CA HIS A 497 28.96 15.06 -2.29
C HIS A 497 29.51 15.16 -0.87
N ALA A 498 28.85 14.53 0.08
CA ALA A 498 29.33 14.36 1.45
C ALA A 498 28.73 13.10 2.06
N ALA A 499 29.53 12.42 2.88
CA ALA A 499 29.07 11.34 3.74
C ALA A 499 29.94 11.33 5.00
N GLN A 500 29.32 11.33 6.17
CA GLN A 500 30.04 11.36 7.46
C GLN A 500 29.21 10.73 8.56
N ILE A 501 29.90 10.25 9.60
CA ILE A 501 29.36 9.95 10.93
C ILE A 501 30.48 10.22 11.93
N ASP A 502 30.41 11.39 12.57
CA ASP A 502 31.50 11.98 13.33
C ASP A 502 32.85 11.88 12.59
N ASP A 503 33.87 11.30 13.22
CA ASP A 503 35.23 11.16 12.72
C ASP A 503 35.52 9.82 12.03
N LEU A 504 34.50 8.98 11.82
CA LEU A 504 34.70 7.65 11.24
C LEU A 504 35.03 7.73 9.74
N HIS A 505 35.86 6.77 9.30
CA HIS A 505 36.22 6.64 7.89
C HIS A 505 35.05 6.08 7.07
N VAL A 506 34.48 6.92 6.21
CA VAL A 506 33.45 6.55 5.25
C VAL A 506 34.07 6.14 3.93
N ARG A 507 33.53 5.08 3.31
CA ARG A 507 33.94 4.61 1.98
C ARG A 507 32.73 4.30 1.10
N MET A 508 32.97 4.14 -0.19
CA MET A 508 31.98 3.63 -1.13
C MET A 508 32.44 2.30 -1.71
N GLU A 509 31.49 1.43 -2.01
CA GLU A 509 31.73 0.14 -2.67
C GLU A 509 30.57 -0.20 -3.61
N THR A 510 30.82 -1.07 -4.58
CA THR A 510 29.78 -1.65 -5.44
C THR A 510 29.71 -3.14 -5.18
N GLY A 511 28.55 -3.74 -5.44
CA GLY A 511 28.37 -5.17 -5.25
C GLY A 511 27.22 -5.72 -6.05
N ARG A 512 27.18 -7.05 -6.11
CA ARG A 512 26.18 -7.83 -6.83
C ARG A 512 26.08 -9.21 -6.20
N ASP A 513 24.85 -9.69 -6.06
CA ASP A 513 24.51 -11.06 -5.70
C ASP A 513 23.25 -11.50 -6.48
N ASP A 514 22.63 -12.58 -6.03
CA ASP A 514 21.40 -13.12 -6.62
C ASP A 514 20.17 -12.22 -6.35
N ASP A 515 20.20 -11.41 -5.29
CA ASP A 515 19.11 -10.53 -4.87
C ASP A 515 19.17 -9.16 -5.57
N GLY A 516 20.33 -8.76 -6.10
CA GLY A 516 20.45 -7.62 -7.00
C GLY A 516 21.84 -7.02 -7.13
N VAL A 517 21.88 -5.75 -7.52
CA VAL A 517 23.11 -4.97 -7.73
C VAL A 517 23.04 -3.71 -6.87
N TRP A 518 24.16 -3.20 -6.37
CA TRP A 518 24.13 -2.00 -5.52
C TRP A 518 25.38 -1.12 -5.61
N VAL A 519 25.18 0.14 -5.19
CA VAL A 519 26.23 1.08 -4.80
C VAL A 519 26.00 1.43 -3.33
N ASP A 520 26.98 1.14 -2.47
CA ASP A 520 26.93 1.40 -1.04
C ASP A 520 27.78 2.59 -0.65
N VAL A 521 27.27 3.39 0.28
CA VAL A 521 28.03 4.37 1.08
C VAL A 521 28.10 3.79 2.49
N VAL A 522 29.26 3.23 2.83
CA VAL A 522 29.50 2.54 4.10
C VAL A 522 29.98 3.55 5.14
N LEU A 523 29.08 3.91 6.06
CA LEU A 523 29.36 4.85 7.15
C LEU A 523 30.11 4.13 8.28
N TYR A 524 29.79 2.85 8.51
CA TYR A 524 30.49 2.00 9.46
C TYR A 524 30.42 0.55 9.01
N ASN A 525 31.53 -0.18 9.15
CA ASN A 525 31.59 -1.63 9.00
C ASN A 525 32.78 -2.16 9.82
N GLY A 526 32.52 -2.98 10.82
CA GLY A 526 33.56 -3.47 11.73
C GLY A 526 33.01 -4.31 12.88
N VAL A 527 33.71 -4.29 14.02
CA VAL A 527 33.24 -4.92 15.26
C VAL A 527 31.97 -4.24 15.75
N THR A 528 31.05 -4.96 16.39
CA THR A 528 29.86 -4.34 16.97
C THR A 528 30.25 -3.24 17.95
N ARG A 529 29.68 -2.04 17.79
CA ARG A 529 29.86 -0.91 18.70
C ARG A 529 28.56 -0.15 18.91
N GLU A 530 28.55 0.64 19.97
CA GLU A 530 27.44 1.53 20.30
C GLU A 530 27.49 2.82 19.47
N PHE A 531 26.31 3.28 19.05
CA PHE A 531 26.05 4.57 18.43
C PHE A 531 24.90 5.27 19.18
N ASP A 532 25.24 6.31 19.93
CA ASP A 532 24.27 7.20 20.59
C ASP A 532 24.02 8.42 19.71
N PHE A 533 22.91 8.40 18.95
CA PHE A 533 22.58 9.47 18.02
C PHE A 533 22.29 10.82 18.71
N ASN A 534 22.05 10.85 20.02
CA ASN A 534 21.92 12.12 20.75
C ASN A 534 23.28 12.78 21.02
N LYS A 535 24.40 12.05 20.90
CA LYS A 535 25.76 12.55 21.10
C LYS A 535 26.55 12.76 19.81
N ILE A 536 26.08 12.20 18.70
CA ILE A 536 26.68 12.38 17.37
C ILE A 536 26.60 13.86 16.99
N VAL A 537 27.74 14.44 16.62
CA VAL A 537 27.84 15.85 16.20
C VAL A 537 27.29 15.99 14.79
N ALA A 538 27.64 15.08 13.90
CA ALA A 538 27.12 15.08 12.54
C ALA A 538 27.13 13.69 11.90
N ALA A 539 26.00 13.29 11.33
CA ALA A 539 25.88 12.07 10.54
C ALA A 539 24.88 12.26 9.39
N GLY A 540 25.29 11.86 8.19
CA GLY A 540 24.42 11.88 7.02
C GLY A 540 25.14 11.72 5.70
N VAL A 541 24.37 11.59 4.63
CA VAL A 541 24.84 11.44 3.25
C VAL A 541 24.10 12.43 2.36
N VAL A 542 24.81 13.20 1.55
CA VAL A 542 24.23 14.15 0.58
C VAL A 542 24.64 13.72 -0.82
N PHE A 543 23.66 13.62 -1.72
CA PHE A 543 23.87 13.08 -3.06
C PHE A 543 23.03 13.77 -4.11
N THR A 544 23.45 13.65 -5.36
CA THR A 544 22.66 13.99 -6.54
C THR A 544 22.43 12.75 -7.39
N LEU A 545 21.24 12.64 -7.96
CA LEU A 545 20.85 11.59 -8.89
C LEU A 545 20.15 12.22 -10.10
N SER A 546 20.62 11.93 -11.30
CA SER A 546 19.94 12.25 -12.56
C SER A 546 19.65 10.97 -13.32
N VAL A 547 18.45 10.81 -13.88
CA VAL A 547 18.12 9.70 -14.78
C VAL A 547 17.84 10.24 -16.18
N THR A 548 18.45 9.64 -17.19
CA THR A 548 18.30 10.05 -18.59
C THR A 548 18.21 8.82 -19.49
N ARG A 549 17.89 9.05 -20.76
CA ARG A 549 17.97 8.02 -21.80
C ARG A 549 19.44 7.81 -22.20
N SER A 550 19.87 6.56 -22.27
CA SER A 550 21.16 6.15 -22.85
C SER A 550 21.30 6.70 -24.27
N ALA A 551 22.42 7.39 -24.54
CA ALA A 551 22.74 8.10 -25.78
C ALA A 551 22.04 9.47 -26.02
N ALA A 552 21.46 10.11 -25.00
CA ALA A 552 21.10 11.54 -25.09
C ALA A 552 22.37 12.39 -25.39
N PRO A 553 22.33 13.38 -26.32
CA PRO A 553 23.50 14.13 -26.73
C PRO A 553 24.22 14.78 -25.53
N MET A 554 25.56 14.63 -25.50
CA MET A 554 26.44 15.36 -24.59
C MET A 554 26.32 16.87 -24.86
N GLN A 555 25.45 17.54 -24.13
CA GLN A 555 25.52 18.98 -23.98
C GLN A 555 25.16 19.29 -22.55
N VAL A 556 26.17 19.68 -21.78
CA VAL A 556 26.15 20.57 -20.60
C VAL A 556 27.38 20.23 -19.74
N ALA A 557 28.11 21.26 -19.29
CA ALA A 557 29.19 21.14 -18.33
C ALA A 557 28.75 20.35 -17.09
N ASP A 558 29.66 19.58 -16.49
CA ASP A 558 29.33 18.80 -15.30
C ASP A 558 28.67 19.67 -14.24
N PRO A 559 27.57 19.19 -13.64
CA PRO A 559 26.90 19.95 -12.60
C PRO A 559 27.85 20.30 -11.46
N VAL A 560 27.72 21.50 -10.91
CA VAL A 560 28.51 21.92 -9.76
C VAL A 560 27.62 22.01 -8.53
N VAL A 561 28.01 21.30 -7.48
CA VAL A 561 27.36 21.35 -6.18
C VAL A 561 28.22 22.14 -5.21
N PHE A 562 27.62 23.16 -4.59
CA PHE A 562 28.29 24.01 -3.62
C PHE A 562 27.74 23.76 -2.22
N LYS A 563 28.64 23.63 -1.25
CA LYS A 563 28.31 23.62 0.18
C LYS A 563 28.57 25.00 0.76
N THR A 564 27.57 25.54 1.46
CA THR A 564 27.71 26.73 2.32
C THR A 564 27.07 26.45 3.69
N MET A 565 27.49 27.15 4.74
CA MET A 565 26.84 27.03 6.04
C MET A 565 25.65 27.99 6.14
N ALA A 566 24.50 27.47 6.57
CA ALA A 566 23.36 28.28 6.99
C ALA A 566 23.43 28.53 8.50
N SER A 567 22.92 29.70 8.93
CA SER A 567 22.91 30.08 10.34
C SER A 567 22.04 29.15 11.19
N THR A 568 22.44 29.04 12.45
CA THR A 568 21.65 28.49 13.56
C THR A 568 20.23 29.07 13.56
N ILE A 569 19.25 28.23 13.90
CA ILE A 569 17.84 28.64 14.05
C ILE A 569 17.30 28.18 15.41
N ILE A 570 16.19 28.76 15.84
CA ILE A 570 15.47 28.32 17.03
C ILE A 570 14.22 27.57 16.56
N VAL A 571 14.09 26.31 16.97
CA VAL A 571 12.91 25.48 16.71
C VAL A 571 12.40 25.00 18.06
N GLU A 572 11.14 25.32 18.38
CA GLU A 572 10.49 24.97 19.65
C GLU A 572 11.28 25.43 20.90
N GLY A 573 11.91 26.59 20.84
CA GLY A 573 12.68 27.16 21.96
C GLY A 573 14.10 26.60 22.12
N GLU A 574 14.51 25.66 21.27
CA GLU A 574 15.86 25.08 21.28
C GLU A 574 16.68 25.48 20.06
N VAL A 575 17.99 25.60 20.28
CA VAL A 575 18.96 26.03 19.28
C VAL A 575 19.33 24.85 18.40
N ILE A 576 18.97 24.90 17.12
CA ILE A 576 19.41 23.92 16.13
C ILE A 576 20.81 24.30 15.63
N PRO A 577 21.81 23.40 15.69
CA PRO A 577 23.17 23.65 15.21
C PRO A 577 23.21 24.15 13.75
N PRO A 578 24.35 24.73 13.30
CA PRO A 578 24.51 25.18 11.92
C PRO A 578 24.11 24.09 10.93
N ARG A 579 23.35 24.49 9.92
CA ARG A 579 22.81 23.58 8.89
C ARG A 579 23.67 23.68 7.64
N ASP A 580 23.77 22.58 6.91
CA ASP A 580 24.49 22.57 5.64
C ASP A 580 23.53 22.92 4.50
N LYS A 581 23.83 24.01 3.80
CA LYS A 581 23.12 24.43 2.59
C LYS A 581 23.87 23.91 1.36
N TRP A 582 23.19 23.07 0.59
CA TRP A 582 23.68 22.46 -0.64
C TRP A 582 22.96 23.06 -1.83
N GLN A 583 23.72 23.64 -2.76
CA GLN A 583 23.19 24.23 -3.99
C GLN A 583 23.71 23.46 -5.20
N TRP A 584 22.82 22.80 -5.93
CA TRP A 584 23.13 22.12 -7.17
C TRP A 584 22.83 23.03 -8.38
N ARG A 585 23.87 23.54 -9.03
CA ARG A 585 23.75 24.33 -10.25
C ARG A 585 23.82 23.41 -11.47
N ARG A 586 22.74 23.45 -12.25
CA ARG A 586 22.56 22.66 -13.48
C ARG A 586 22.48 23.63 -14.65
N SER A 587 23.15 23.33 -15.76
CA SER A 587 23.15 24.27 -16.88
C SER A 587 21.78 24.37 -17.53
N GLY A 588 21.37 25.61 -17.85
CA GLY A 588 20.06 25.89 -18.44
C GLY A 588 18.87 25.61 -17.52
N LYS A 589 19.10 25.28 -16.24
CA LYS A 589 18.05 24.98 -15.26
C LYS A 589 18.22 25.79 -13.99
N THR A 590 17.13 25.98 -13.28
CA THR A 590 17.12 26.60 -11.96
C THR A 590 17.94 25.77 -10.95
N PRO A 591 18.73 26.39 -10.07
CA PRO A 591 19.43 25.66 -9.02
C PRO A 591 18.46 24.96 -8.06
N LEU A 592 18.80 23.75 -7.66
CA LEU A 592 18.13 23.06 -6.55
C LEU A 592 18.90 23.36 -5.28
N ILE A 593 18.20 23.80 -4.23
CA ILE A 593 18.81 24.13 -2.95
C ILE A 593 18.15 23.31 -1.86
N LEU A 594 18.96 22.58 -1.09
CA LEU A 594 18.53 21.80 0.06
C LEU A 594 19.38 22.20 1.28
N THR A 595 18.75 22.61 2.37
CA THR A 595 19.41 22.95 3.63
C THR A 595 19.00 21.96 4.69
N VAL A 596 19.94 21.18 5.23
CA VAL A 596 19.68 20.06 6.14
C VAL A 596 20.50 20.17 7.43
N PRO A 597 19.93 19.77 8.59
CA PRO A 597 20.71 19.58 9.81
C PRO A 597 21.45 18.24 9.75
N MET A 598 22.79 18.28 9.71
CA MET A 598 23.59 17.04 9.72
C MET A 598 23.66 16.41 11.12
N THR A 599 23.36 17.17 12.18
CA THR A 599 23.21 16.62 13.53
C THR A 599 21.91 15.81 13.60
N PRO A 600 21.93 14.57 14.14
CA PRO A 600 20.69 13.83 14.39
C PRO A 600 19.77 14.60 15.35
N LEU A 601 18.47 14.58 15.07
CA LEU A 601 17.47 15.37 15.81
C LEU A 601 16.17 14.57 15.96
N PRO A 602 15.29 14.91 16.91
CA PRO A 602 13.93 14.41 16.92
C PRO A 602 13.22 14.75 15.60
N THR A 603 12.35 13.85 15.13
CA THR A 603 11.68 13.92 13.81
C THR A 603 11.13 15.31 13.50
N LYS A 604 10.34 15.89 14.42
CA LYS A 604 9.69 17.18 14.20
C LYS A 604 10.70 18.31 13.98
N ARG A 605 11.75 18.36 14.82
CA ARG A 605 12.81 19.38 14.71
C ARG A 605 13.65 19.18 13.47
N GLN A 606 13.95 17.94 13.11
CA GLN A 606 14.65 17.61 11.87
C GLN A 606 13.87 18.11 10.65
N THR A 607 12.57 17.83 10.58
CA THR A 607 11.71 18.30 9.48
C THR A 607 11.63 19.82 9.45
N THR A 608 11.31 20.50 10.56
CA THR A 608 11.21 21.97 10.62
C THR A 608 12.54 22.69 10.31
N ALA A 609 13.67 22.08 10.67
CA ALA A 609 14.97 22.66 10.40
C ALA A 609 15.44 22.46 8.95
N THR A 610 14.80 21.57 8.20
CA THR A 610 15.17 21.29 6.81
C THR A 610 14.39 22.20 5.88
N THR A 611 15.03 22.83 4.89
CA THR A 611 14.34 23.69 3.93
C THR A 611 14.79 23.40 2.51
N ALA A 612 13.88 23.53 1.54
CA ALA A 612 14.20 23.44 0.12
C ALA A 612 13.84 24.72 -0.63
N GLN A 613 14.49 24.94 -1.77
CA GLN A 613 14.23 26.08 -2.63
C GLN A 613 14.52 25.72 -4.09
N ILE A 614 13.56 26.02 -4.97
CA ILE A 614 13.73 26.07 -6.43
C ILE A 614 13.49 27.52 -6.83
N ASP A 615 14.54 28.20 -7.32
CA ASP A 615 14.54 29.64 -7.55
C ASP A 615 14.21 30.44 -6.27
N VAL A 616 13.02 31.04 -6.18
CA VAL A 616 12.51 31.78 -5.01
C VAL A 616 11.37 31.06 -4.30
N GLU A 617 10.96 29.89 -4.80
CA GLU A 617 9.80 29.14 -4.32
C GLU A 617 10.22 28.02 -3.35
N ASP A 618 9.38 27.77 -2.34
CA ASP A 618 9.48 26.58 -1.49
C ASP A 618 8.71 25.43 -2.17
N PRO A 619 9.40 24.43 -2.73
CA PRO A 619 8.76 23.31 -3.43
C PRO A 619 8.00 22.37 -2.49
N TRP A 620 8.06 22.58 -1.17
CA TRP A 620 7.44 21.75 -0.14
C TRP A 620 6.19 22.38 0.48
N LYS A 621 5.62 23.39 -0.20
CA LYS A 621 4.35 24.00 0.13
C LYS A 621 3.35 23.75 -0.99
N SER A 622 2.18 23.22 -0.64
CA SER A 622 1.04 23.14 -1.55
C SER A 622 0.49 24.55 -1.81
N PHE A 623 0.08 24.79 -3.06
CA PHE A 623 -0.49 26.07 -3.51
C PHE A 623 -1.87 26.37 -2.91
#